data_AF-A0AAE6X593-F1
#
_entry.id   AF-A0AAE6X593-F1
#
_cell.length_a   1.000
_cell.length_b   1.000
_cell.length_c   1.000
_cell.angle_alpha   90.00
_cell.angle_beta   90.00
_cell.angle_gamma   90.00
#
_symmetry.space_group_name_H-M   'P 1'
#
loop_
_entity.id
_entity.type
_entity.pdbx_description
1 polymer ?
#
loop_
_entity_poly.entity_id
_entity_poly.type
_entity_poly.pdbx_seq_one_letter_code
_entity_poly.pdbx_strand_id
1 'polypeptide(L)'
;MHMKILRVFTIILFLSLCVMSIEGLWEINDFLLLGLFVFWLLLDVVTYPKRSFLNSIIFITILFNVLGVFAIEHSESSYYLYEIEQWISYTGSIPVLFLFQSFFLLGIYLFIGENKIINFSVKNIQYKSIFLLLLYCLLIATYLLIIVHKPAPVLSVDRFVYDKEILGRFGQLTNVLFYFSFGLGILFFKEKNKLYLFLLFSIQLAFLLKGHKFWNLIEIFFLFFIPYVSYISRKKVIKVFFLLLIFLFILILTAININIYYFPSFEPMDYARQRLSQEGQLWWSTFLNYENVVRLSELIDEFKIYFSLNEYNQYDIGMYKVMQLNTTEERFEWKLERLSRFTYSTPALIYYYLGGYLGMFFMFICGVISGIWLRIVIYCMVYGDLVMSLLLARLFYILRKAVKDGDFYKFFSTEFILIFVTMFLLCFIHNRNSFFKNKELID
;
A
#
# COMPACT_ATOMS: atom_id res chain seq x y z
N MET A 1 31.51 0.43 -1.67
CA MET A 1 31.74 -0.60 -0.64
C MET A 1 31.39 -0.08 0.75
N HIS A 2 32.02 1.01 1.20
CA HIS A 2 31.75 1.69 2.49
C HIS A 2 30.26 1.86 2.85
N MET A 3 29.44 2.43 1.96
CA MET A 3 28.00 2.64 2.25
C MET A 3 27.20 1.34 2.43
N LYS A 4 27.59 0.24 1.78
CA LYS A 4 26.92 -1.06 1.94
C LYS A 4 27.26 -1.68 3.29
N ILE A 5 28.51 -1.57 3.72
CA ILE A 5 28.98 -2.03 5.03
C ILE A 5 28.30 -1.21 6.13
N LEU A 6 28.29 0.12 6.00
CA LEU A 6 27.60 1.02 6.92
C LEU A 6 26.11 0.65 7.06
N ARG A 7 25.43 0.34 5.96
CA ARG A 7 24.04 -0.12 5.99
C ARG A 7 23.86 -1.40 6.78
N VAL A 8 24.68 -2.42 6.50
CA VAL A 8 24.59 -3.71 7.21
C VAL A 8 24.86 -3.52 8.70
N PHE A 9 25.88 -2.74 9.06
CA PHE A 9 26.17 -2.40 10.44
C PHE A 9 24.99 -1.66 11.10
N THR A 10 24.40 -0.67 10.43
CA THR A 10 23.23 0.08 10.92
C THR A 10 22.04 -0.85 11.16
N ILE A 11 21.76 -1.79 10.24
CA ILE A 11 20.68 -2.77 10.39
C ILE A 11 20.93 -3.66 11.61
N ILE A 12 22.13 -4.23 11.74
CA ILE A 12 22.47 -5.12 12.85
C ILE A 12 22.34 -4.37 14.17
N LEU A 13 22.93 -3.17 14.27
CA LEU A 13 22.85 -2.32 15.46
C LEU A 13 21.41 -1.98 15.83
N PHE A 14 20.61 -1.56 14.84
CA PHE A 14 19.21 -1.22 15.05
C PHE A 14 18.39 -2.43 15.54
N LEU A 15 18.53 -3.59 14.88
CA LEU A 15 17.81 -4.80 15.26
C LEU A 15 18.24 -5.28 16.66
N SER A 16 19.54 -5.23 16.98
CA SER A 16 20.02 -5.60 18.32
C SER A 16 19.46 -4.70 19.40
N LEU A 17 19.43 -3.38 19.17
CA LEU A 17 18.87 -2.42 20.13
C LEU A 17 17.36 -2.61 20.32
N CYS A 18 16.61 -2.92 19.25
CA CYS A 18 15.19 -3.26 19.37
C CYS A 18 14.97 -4.52 20.22
N VAL A 19 15.75 -5.59 19.97
CA VAL A 19 15.65 -6.83 20.75
C VAL A 19 16.04 -6.60 22.22
N MET A 20 17.11 -5.85 22.49
CA MET A 20 17.54 -5.52 23.85
C MET A 20 16.47 -4.71 24.61
N SER A 21 15.78 -3.81 23.91
CA SER A 21 14.68 -3.03 24.48
C SER A 21 13.46 -3.91 24.79
N ILE A 22 13.10 -4.84 23.91
CA ILE A 22 11.94 -5.74 24.11
C ILE A 22 12.19 -6.73 25.24
N GLU A 23 13.41 -7.27 25.34
CA GLU A 23 13.79 -8.22 26.39
C GLU A 23 14.07 -7.52 27.75
N GLY A 24 13.88 -6.20 27.84
CA GLY A 24 14.10 -5.44 29.07
C GLY A 24 15.55 -5.44 29.53
N LEU A 25 16.50 -5.75 28.66
CA LEU A 25 17.91 -5.78 29.01
C LEU A 25 18.43 -4.36 29.27
N TRP A 26 18.03 -3.39 28.42
CA TRP A 26 18.46 -2.00 28.46
C TRP A 26 17.30 -1.07 28.07
N GLU A 27 17.14 0.04 28.78
CA GLU A 27 16.21 1.10 28.38
C GLU A 27 16.80 1.89 27.20
N ILE A 28 16.30 1.61 26.00
CA ILE A 28 16.74 2.29 24.78
C ILE A 28 15.76 3.41 24.46
N ASN A 29 16.28 4.60 24.18
CA ASN A 29 15.47 5.75 23.82
C ASN A 29 14.82 5.59 22.43
N ASP A 30 13.50 5.77 22.33
CA ASP A 30 12.74 5.61 21.09
C ASP A 30 13.15 6.58 19.97
N PHE A 31 13.60 7.80 20.28
CA PHE A 31 14.12 8.74 19.29
C PHE A 31 15.41 8.23 18.63
N LEU A 32 16.26 7.54 19.40
CA LEU A 32 17.46 6.88 18.86
C LEU A 32 17.07 5.76 17.89
N LEU A 33 16.12 4.90 18.28
CA LEU A 33 15.62 3.82 17.42
C LEU A 33 14.99 4.37 16.14
N LEU A 34 14.15 5.40 16.24
CA LEU A 34 13.56 6.08 15.08
C LEU A 34 14.64 6.67 14.17
N GLY A 35 15.63 7.36 14.74
CA GLY A 35 16.75 7.93 14.00
C GLY A 35 17.54 6.87 13.23
N LEU A 36 17.86 5.74 13.87
CA LEU A 36 18.53 4.60 13.23
C LEU A 36 17.68 3.95 12.14
N PHE A 37 16.37 3.81 12.35
CA PHE A 37 15.44 3.26 11.37
C PHE A 37 15.34 4.14 10.12
N VAL A 38 15.13 5.45 10.31
CA VAL A 38 15.07 6.43 9.21
C VAL A 38 16.42 6.48 8.49
N PHE A 39 17.53 6.47 9.23
CA PHE A 39 18.86 6.44 8.64
C PHE A 39 19.09 5.18 7.81
N TRP A 40 18.62 4.02 8.27
CA TRP A 40 18.64 2.79 7.47
C TRP A 40 17.84 2.93 6.17
N LEU A 41 16.60 3.44 6.22
CA LEU A 41 15.79 3.65 5.01
C LEU A 41 16.48 4.61 4.02
N LEU A 42 17.09 5.69 4.52
CA LEU A 42 17.88 6.62 3.70
C LEU A 42 19.10 5.94 3.09
N LEU A 43 19.81 5.10 3.85
CA LEU A 43 20.91 4.29 3.31
C LEU A 43 20.43 3.32 2.23
N ASP A 44 19.20 2.78 2.32
CA ASP A 44 18.63 1.94 1.26
C ASP A 44 18.40 2.74 -0.03
N VAL A 45 17.81 3.94 0.07
CA VAL A 45 17.62 4.87 -1.06
C VAL A 45 18.96 5.20 -1.73
N VAL A 46 19.99 5.38 -0.93
CA VAL A 46 21.33 5.76 -1.38
C VAL A 46 22.08 4.57 -2.00
N THR A 47 21.96 3.38 -1.43
CA THR A 47 22.73 2.18 -1.85
C THR A 47 22.03 1.37 -2.93
N TYR A 48 20.70 1.36 -2.94
CA TYR A 48 19.84 0.62 -3.86
C TYR A 48 18.67 1.50 -4.35
N PRO A 49 18.98 2.54 -5.14
CA PRO A 49 18.00 3.51 -5.61
C PRO A 49 16.85 2.89 -6.41
N LYS A 50 17.12 1.87 -7.24
CA LYS A 50 16.09 1.25 -8.08
C LYS A 50 15.12 0.42 -7.24
N ARG A 51 15.64 -0.41 -6.34
CA ARG A 51 14.83 -1.15 -5.38
C ARG A 51 13.99 -0.23 -4.52
N SER A 52 14.59 0.83 -3.98
CA SER A 52 13.90 1.79 -3.12
C SER A 52 12.76 2.49 -3.86
N PHE A 53 12.94 2.80 -5.14
CA PHE A 53 11.87 3.38 -5.95
C PHE A 53 10.68 2.44 -6.14
N LEU A 54 10.93 1.16 -6.42
CA LEU A 54 9.86 0.14 -6.50
C LEU A 54 9.09 -0.02 -5.19
N ASN A 55 9.77 0.20 -4.07
CA ASN A 55 9.21 0.09 -2.72
C ASN A 55 8.73 1.44 -2.15
N SER A 56 8.68 2.51 -2.95
CA SER A 56 8.45 3.87 -2.44
C SER A 56 7.13 4.04 -1.67
N ILE A 57 6.01 3.51 -2.18
CA ILE A 57 4.73 3.52 -1.45
C ILE A 57 4.82 2.72 -0.15
N ILE A 58 5.52 1.59 -0.16
CA ILE A 58 5.71 0.74 1.02
C ILE A 58 6.49 1.52 2.09
N PHE A 59 7.61 2.14 1.72
CA PHE A 59 8.41 2.95 2.63
C PHE A 59 7.61 4.11 3.24
N ILE A 60 6.83 4.83 2.42
CA ILE A 60 5.98 5.93 2.90
C ILE A 60 4.93 5.41 3.89
N THR A 61 4.28 4.28 3.58
CA THR A 61 3.22 3.72 4.42
C THR A 61 3.79 3.24 5.76
N ILE A 62 4.93 2.55 5.75
CA ILE A 62 5.64 2.13 6.97
C ILE A 62 6.04 3.35 7.80
N LEU A 63 6.59 4.38 7.15
CA LEU A 63 7.02 5.61 7.84
C LEU A 63 5.83 6.31 8.50
N PHE A 64 4.69 6.44 7.81
CA PHE A 64 3.49 7.04 8.40
C PHE A 64 2.94 6.21 9.57
N ASN A 65 2.95 4.89 9.47
CA ASN A 65 2.52 4.05 10.59
C ASN A 65 3.42 4.21 11.83
N VAL A 66 4.74 4.17 11.66
CA VAL A 66 5.70 4.39 12.74
C VAL A 66 5.56 5.79 13.33
N LEU A 67 5.52 6.83 12.48
CA LEU A 67 5.37 8.21 12.94
C LEU A 67 4.02 8.45 13.62
N GLY A 68 2.96 7.74 13.21
CA GLY A 68 1.67 7.76 13.88
C GLY A 68 1.74 7.24 15.31
N VAL A 69 2.38 6.09 15.52
CA VAL A 69 2.59 5.55 16.89
C VAL A 69 3.51 6.46 17.71
N PHE A 70 4.57 6.99 17.07
CA PHE A 70 5.47 7.94 17.72
C PHE A 70 4.75 9.21 18.19
N ALA A 71 3.84 9.75 17.37
CA ALA A 71 3.01 10.92 17.71
C ALA A 71 1.96 10.65 18.81
N ILE A 72 1.65 9.38 19.08
CA ILE A 72 0.78 8.95 20.18
C ILE A 72 1.59 8.83 21.47
N GLU A 73 2.67 8.03 21.45
CA GLU A 73 3.44 7.70 22.66
C GLU A 73 4.29 8.86 23.19
N HIS A 74 4.74 9.79 22.34
CA HIS A 74 5.62 10.91 22.70
C HIS A 74 4.93 12.28 22.64
N SER A 75 3.60 12.32 22.80
CA SER A 75 2.87 13.59 22.87
C SER A 75 3.03 14.27 24.23
N GLU A 76 3.44 15.54 24.24
CA GLU A 76 3.57 16.34 25.48
C GLU A 76 2.22 16.66 26.13
N SER A 77 1.14 16.72 25.34
CA SER A 77 -0.23 16.92 25.80
C SER A 77 -1.02 15.63 25.66
N SER A 78 -1.79 15.28 26.70
CA SER A 78 -2.80 14.22 26.57
C SER A 78 -3.88 14.72 25.61
N TYR A 79 -4.15 13.96 24.55
CA TYR A 79 -5.27 14.20 23.67
C TYR A 79 -6.01 12.91 23.40
N TYR A 80 -7.28 13.05 23.03
CA TYR A 80 -8.19 11.93 22.83
C TYR A 80 -8.21 11.52 21.36
N LEU A 81 -8.03 10.23 21.07
CA LEU A 81 -8.12 9.69 19.71
C LEU A 81 -9.59 9.45 19.35
N TYR A 82 -10.23 10.46 18.75
CA TYR A 82 -11.67 10.44 18.43
C TYR A 82 -12.11 9.32 17.47
N GLU A 83 -11.17 8.70 16.74
CA GLU A 83 -11.53 7.59 15.84
C GLU A 83 -11.76 6.28 16.58
N ILE A 84 -10.94 5.99 17.60
CA ILE A 84 -11.00 4.75 18.39
C ILE A 84 -11.54 4.97 19.80
N GLU A 85 -11.80 6.21 20.19
CA GLU A 85 -12.40 6.61 21.46
C GLU A 85 -11.53 6.31 22.69
N GLN A 86 -10.22 6.50 22.56
CA GLN A 86 -9.25 6.21 23.63
C GLN A 86 -8.32 7.40 23.92
N TRP A 87 -7.93 7.54 25.19
CA TRP A 87 -6.90 8.48 25.62
C TRP A 87 -5.52 7.88 25.36
N ILE A 88 -4.63 8.70 24.79
CA ILE A 88 -3.26 8.27 24.51
C ILE A 88 -2.47 7.98 25.79
N SER A 89 -1.50 7.08 25.68
CA SER A 89 -0.54 6.76 26.74
C SER A 89 0.75 6.22 26.14
N TYR A 90 1.85 6.31 26.90
CA TYR A 90 3.08 5.64 26.56
C TYR A 90 2.93 4.13 26.81
N THR A 91 3.14 3.32 25.78
CA THR A 91 3.03 1.85 25.87
C THR A 91 4.32 1.10 25.58
N GLY A 92 5.36 1.76 25.06
CA GLY A 92 6.60 1.11 24.68
C GLY A 92 6.42 0.13 23.51
N SER A 93 5.45 0.37 22.64
CA SER A 93 5.09 -0.54 21.54
C SER A 93 5.99 -0.36 20.31
N ILE A 94 6.74 0.75 20.26
CA ILE A 94 7.56 1.17 19.12
C ILE A 94 8.66 0.15 18.74
N PRO A 95 9.46 -0.41 19.68
CA PRO A 95 10.49 -1.39 19.34
C PRO A 95 9.94 -2.65 18.66
N VAL A 96 8.79 -3.15 19.13
CA VAL A 96 8.12 -4.32 18.54
C VAL A 96 7.60 -3.99 17.15
N LEU A 97 6.99 -2.82 16.96
CA LEU A 97 6.55 -2.35 15.65
C LEU A 97 7.71 -2.28 14.65
N PHE A 98 8.84 -1.71 15.09
CA PHE A 98 10.04 -1.62 14.29
C PHE A 98 10.50 -2.98 13.77
N LEU A 99 10.48 -4.02 14.62
CA LEU A 99 10.82 -5.37 14.18
C LEU A 99 9.79 -5.93 13.20
N PHE A 100 8.48 -5.73 13.41
CA PHE A 100 7.45 -6.16 12.46
C PHE A 100 7.69 -5.55 11.07
N GLN A 101 7.91 -4.24 10.99
CA GLN A 101 8.18 -3.55 9.74
C GLN A 101 9.51 -3.98 9.11
N SER A 102 10.53 -4.23 9.93
CA SER A 102 11.84 -4.70 9.46
C SER A 102 11.75 -6.08 8.83
N PHE A 103 11.05 -7.03 9.46
CA PHE A 103 10.85 -8.37 8.93
C PHE A 103 10.05 -8.35 7.62
N PHE A 104 9.04 -7.50 7.53
CA PHE A 104 8.33 -7.25 6.27
C PHE A 104 9.25 -6.76 5.14
N LEU A 105 10.09 -5.76 5.41
CA LEU A 105 11.08 -5.27 4.45
C LEU A 105 12.11 -6.34 4.05
N LEU A 106 12.60 -7.12 5.01
CA LEU A 106 13.53 -8.23 4.74
C LEU A 106 12.89 -9.27 3.80
N GLY A 107 11.62 -9.60 3.99
CA GLY A 107 10.87 -10.50 3.10
C GLY A 107 10.83 -9.99 1.66
N ILE A 108 10.57 -8.69 1.46
CA ILE A 108 10.59 -8.06 0.11
C ILE A 108 11.99 -8.16 -0.50
N TYR A 109 13.04 -7.89 0.28
CA TYR A 109 14.41 -7.82 -0.20
C TYR A 109 14.99 -9.16 -0.67
N LEU A 110 14.41 -10.29 -0.26
CA LEU A 110 14.79 -11.61 -0.77
C LEU A 110 14.56 -11.75 -2.27
N PHE A 111 13.46 -11.21 -2.77
CA PHE A 111 13.08 -11.33 -4.18
C PHE A 111 13.56 -10.16 -5.02
N ILE A 112 13.66 -8.97 -4.42
CA ILE A 112 14.03 -7.73 -5.10
C ILE A 112 15.46 -7.31 -4.73
N GLY A 113 16.40 -7.72 -5.59
CA GLY A 113 17.79 -7.25 -5.54
C GLY A 113 18.04 -6.16 -6.57
N GLU A 114 18.82 -5.12 -6.24
CA GLU A 114 19.18 -4.03 -7.16
C GLU A 114 19.75 -4.55 -8.49
N ASN A 115 20.61 -5.58 -8.42
CA ASN A 115 21.22 -6.18 -9.61
C ASN A 115 20.22 -6.92 -10.50
N LYS A 116 19.06 -7.33 -9.96
CA LYS A 116 17.99 -7.96 -10.74
C LYS A 116 17.15 -6.93 -11.51
N ILE A 117 17.32 -5.64 -11.22
CA ILE A 117 16.58 -4.51 -11.85
C ILE A 117 17.46 -3.78 -12.90
N ILE A 118 18.53 -4.43 -13.39
CA ILE A 118 19.47 -3.77 -14.31
C ILE A 118 18.85 -3.63 -15.70
N ASN A 119 18.80 -2.38 -16.17
CA ASN A 119 18.57 -1.88 -17.52
C ASN A 119 17.81 -2.83 -18.46
N PHE A 120 16.55 -3.11 -18.13
CA PHE A 120 15.68 -3.77 -19.07
C PHE A 120 15.24 -2.77 -20.16
N SER A 121 15.16 -3.27 -21.39
CA SER A 121 14.38 -2.67 -22.46
C SER A 121 13.06 -3.42 -22.57
N VAL A 122 11.97 -2.68 -22.78
CA VAL A 122 10.70 -3.30 -23.16
C VAL A 122 10.89 -3.85 -24.57
N LYS A 123 10.64 -5.16 -24.77
CA LYS A 123 10.80 -5.84 -26.06
C LYS A 123 9.78 -5.32 -27.09
N ASN A 124 8.64 -5.98 -27.21
CA ASN A 124 7.52 -5.62 -28.07
C ASN A 124 6.28 -5.45 -27.21
N ILE A 125 5.50 -4.40 -27.47
CA ILE A 125 4.24 -4.19 -26.75
C ILE A 125 3.20 -5.14 -27.32
N GLN A 126 2.61 -5.96 -26.47
CA GLN A 126 1.56 -6.90 -26.83
C GLN A 126 0.19 -6.33 -26.50
N TYR A 127 -0.82 -6.66 -27.33
CA TYR A 127 -2.23 -6.30 -27.12
C TYR A 127 -2.51 -4.79 -27.06
N LYS A 128 -1.64 -3.94 -27.61
CA LYS A 128 -1.78 -2.46 -27.59
C LYS A 128 -3.15 -1.97 -28.06
N SER A 129 -3.59 -2.39 -29.24
CA SER A 129 -4.84 -1.90 -29.82
C SER A 129 -6.05 -2.25 -28.98
N ILE A 130 -6.11 -3.48 -28.46
CA ILE A 130 -7.20 -3.93 -27.58
C ILE A 130 -7.16 -3.18 -26.24
N PHE A 131 -5.98 -3.02 -25.64
CA PHE A 131 -5.80 -2.26 -24.40
C PHE A 131 -6.29 -0.82 -24.55
N LEU A 132 -5.89 -0.13 -25.62
CA LEU A 132 -6.31 1.25 -25.86
C LEU A 132 -7.80 1.35 -26.18
N LEU A 133 -8.36 0.43 -26.98
CA LEU A 133 -9.79 0.39 -27.28
C LEU A 133 -10.62 0.26 -25.98
N LEU A 134 -10.28 -0.71 -25.12
CA LEU A 134 -10.96 -0.90 -23.83
C LEU A 134 -10.85 0.34 -22.93
N LEU A 135 -9.66 0.96 -22.89
CA LEU A 135 -9.44 2.18 -22.13
C LEU A 135 -10.32 3.34 -22.63
N TYR A 136 -10.35 3.57 -23.94
CA TYR A 136 -11.17 4.63 -24.54
C TYR A 136 -12.66 4.40 -24.28
N CYS A 137 -13.16 3.18 -24.52
CA CYS A 137 -14.55 2.84 -24.24
C CYS A 137 -14.91 3.09 -22.77
N LEU A 138 -14.04 2.68 -21.84
CA LEU A 138 -14.28 2.86 -20.41
C LEU A 138 -14.20 4.32 -19.98
N LEU A 139 -13.26 5.11 -20.52
CA LEU A 139 -13.17 6.55 -20.26
C LEU A 139 -14.41 7.28 -20.76
N ILE A 140 -14.84 7.02 -22.00
CA ILE A 140 -16.05 7.62 -22.57
C ILE A 140 -17.26 7.27 -21.72
N ALA A 141 -17.44 5.99 -21.36
CA ALA A 141 -18.53 5.56 -20.49
C ALA A 141 -18.48 6.28 -19.12
N THR A 142 -17.30 6.42 -18.53
CA THR A 142 -17.12 7.10 -17.23
C THR A 142 -17.49 8.58 -17.31
N TYR A 143 -17.02 9.30 -18.32
CA TYR A 143 -17.34 10.71 -18.49
C TYR A 143 -18.81 10.94 -18.84
N LEU A 144 -19.43 10.07 -19.66
CA LEU A 144 -20.86 10.11 -19.92
C LEU A 144 -21.67 9.96 -18.62
N LEU A 145 -21.31 9.01 -17.76
CA LEU A 145 -21.94 8.83 -16.45
C LEU A 145 -21.78 10.06 -15.55
N ILE A 146 -20.57 10.65 -15.51
CA ILE A 146 -20.32 11.89 -14.74
C ILE A 146 -21.14 13.06 -15.28
N ILE A 147 -21.31 13.18 -16.60
CA ILE A 147 -22.12 14.24 -17.19
C ILE A 147 -23.61 14.05 -16.86
N VAL A 148 -24.11 12.82 -16.99
CA VAL A 148 -25.52 12.50 -16.71
C VAL A 148 -25.87 12.71 -15.25
N HIS A 149 -25.01 12.24 -14.34
CA HIS A 149 -25.30 12.28 -12.90
C HIS A 149 -24.74 13.50 -12.17
N LYS A 150 -23.93 14.34 -12.84
CA LYS A 150 -23.12 15.43 -12.28
C LYS A 150 -21.97 14.91 -11.40
N PRO A 151 -20.83 15.61 -11.35
CA PRO A 151 -19.67 15.16 -10.56
C PRO A 151 -19.93 15.23 -9.05
N ALA A 152 -19.32 14.32 -8.29
CA ALA A 152 -19.50 14.18 -6.84
C ALA A 152 -19.24 15.48 -6.05
N PRO A 153 -18.18 16.29 -6.35
CA PRO A 153 -17.98 17.56 -5.65
C PRO A 153 -19.14 18.55 -5.81
N VAL A 154 -19.81 18.56 -6.98
CA VAL A 154 -20.97 19.43 -7.23
C VAL A 154 -22.19 18.95 -6.45
N LEU A 155 -22.30 17.64 -6.22
CA LEU A 155 -23.35 17.07 -5.38
C LEU A 155 -23.02 17.11 -3.88
N SER A 156 -21.80 17.48 -3.50
CA SER A 156 -21.30 17.47 -2.12
C SER A 156 -21.47 16.12 -1.41
N VAL A 157 -21.40 15.02 -2.17
CA VAL A 157 -21.47 13.66 -1.64
C VAL A 157 -20.08 13.03 -1.57
N ASP A 158 -19.90 12.10 -0.63
CA ASP A 158 -18.70 11.29 -0.59
C ASP A 158 -18.68 10.23 -1.70
N ARG A 159 -17.49 9.68 -1.97
CA ARG A 159 -17.28 8.70 -3.03
C ARG A 159 -18.11 7.41 -2.87
N PHE A 160 -18.42 7.00 -1.64
CA PHE A 160 -19.11 5.74 -1.39
C PHE A 160 -20.58 5.89 -1.73
N VAL A 161 -21.19 7.01 -1.30
CA VAL A 161 -22.53 7.41 -1.74
C VAL A 161 -22.58 7.57 -3.25
N TYR A 162 -21.58 8.25 -3.83
CA TYR A 162 -21.52 8.45 -5.29
C TYR A 162 -21.41 7.14 -6.07
N ASP A 163 -20.51 6.23 -5.67
CA ASP A 163 -20.34 4.95 -6.36
C ASP A 163 -21.55 4.03 -6.17
N LYS A 164 -22.14 3.98 -4.97
CA LYS A 164 -23.19 3.00 -4.63
C LYS A 164 -24.60 3.47 -4.99
N GLU A 165 -24.95 4.70 -4.65
CA GLU A 165 -26.32 5.20 -4.76
C GLU A 165 -26.56 5.91 -6.09
N ILE A 166 -25.56 6.63 -6.59
CA ILE A 166 -25.69 7.42 -7.82
C ILE A 166 -25.31 6.59 -9.05
N LEU A 167 -24.11 5.99 -9.05
CA LEU A 167 -23.64 5.18 -10.18
C LEU A 167 -24.05 3.70 -10.12
N GLY A 168 -24.37 3.20 -8.93
CA GLY A 168 -24.72 1.79 -8.70
C GLY A 168 -23.66 0.82 -9.24
N ARG A 169 -24.08 -0.15 -10.04
CA ARG A 169 -23.18 -1.16 -10.65
C ARG A 169 -22.12 -0.54 -11.56
N PHE A 170 -22.40 0.63 -12.15
CA PHE A 170 -21.43 1.32 -13.00
C PHE A 170 -20.30 1.97 -12.20
N GLY A 171 -20.51 2.30 -10.92
CA GLY A 171 -19.46 2.81 -10.04
C GLY A 171 -18.27 1.83 -9.95
N GLN A 172 -18.57 0.54 -9.82
CA GLN A 172 -17.56 -0.52 -9.79
C GLN A 172 -16.86 -0.70 -11.14
N LEU A 173 -17.60 -0.62 -12.25
CA LEU A 173 -17.03 -0.74 -13.60
C LEU A 173 -16.04 0.39 -13.89
N THR A 174 -16.39 1.63 -13.55
CA THR A 174 -15.51 2.80 -13.78
C THR A 174 -14.23 2.75 -12.93
N ASN A 175 -14.26 2.08 -11.77
CA ASN A 175 -13.07 1.87 -10.93
C ASN A 175 -12.00 0.99 -11.61
N VAL A 176 -12.36 0.23 -12.65
CA VAL A 176 -11.41 -0.54 -13.49
C VAL A 176 -10.40 0.37 -14.19
N LEU A 177 -10.72 1.65 -14.42
CA LEU A 177 -9.79 2.64 -15.00
C LEU A 177 -8.46 2.71 -14.23
N PHE A 178 -8.49 2.49 -12.92
CA PHE A 178 -7.28 2.47 -12.09
C PHE A 178 -6.24 1.48 -12.61
N TYR A 179 -6.66 0.30 -13.10
CA TYR A 179 -5.73 -0.77 -13.52
C TYR A 179 -4.98 -0.44 -14.81
N PHE A 180 -5.50 0.46 -15.64
CA PHE A 180 -4.84 0.89 -16.88
C PHE A 180 -3.58 1.73 -16.63
N SER A 181 -3.41 2.28 -15.43
CA SER A 181 -2.30 3.17 -15.09
C SER A 181 -0.94 2.52 -15.31
N PHE A 182 -0.79 1.23 -14.94
CA PHE A 182 0.47 0.51 -15.11
C PHE A 182 0.79 0.27 -16.60
N GLY A 183 -0.20 -0.19 -17.38
CA GLY A 183 -0.04 -0.38 -18.83
C GLY A 183 0.27 0.92 -19.58
N LEU A 184 -0.37 2.04 -19.21
CA LEU A 184 -0.03 3.38 -19.72
C LEU A 184 1.41 3.76 -19.39
N GLY A 185 1.89 3.41 -18.20
CA GLY A 185 3.29 3.59 -17.81
C GLY A 185 4.25 2.84 -18.74
N ILE A 186 3.95 1.57 -19.07
CA ILE A 186 4.76 0.75 -19.98
C ILE A 186 4.76 1.35 -21.39
N LEU A 187 3.58 1.75 -21.90
CA LEU A 187 3.44 2.40 -23.20
C LEU A 187 4.25 3.70 -23.29
N PHE A 188 4.11 4.57 -22.28
CA PHE A 188 4.85 5.83 -22.22
C PHE A 188 6.36 5.59 -22.07
N PHE A 189 6.75 4.57 -21.29
CA PHE A 189 8.15 4.20 -21.13
C PHE A 189 8.80 3.81 -22.47
N LYS A 190 8.11 3.00 -23.28
CA LYS A 190 8.63 2.49 -24.57
C LYS A 190 8.56 3.52 -25.70
N GLU A 191 7.42 4.21 -25.84
CA GLU A 191 7.14 5.03 -27.02
C GLU A 191 7.30 6.53 -26.80
N LYS A 192 7.33 7.00 -25.54
CA LYS A 192 7.43 8.42 -25.17
C LYS A 192 6.34 9.34 -25.75
N ASN A 193 5.24 8.77 -26.25
CA ASN A 193 4.11 9.53 -26.78
C ASN A 193 3.33 10.23 -25.66
N LYS A 194 3.17 11.55 -25.77
CA LYS A 194 2.46 12.40 -24.79
C LYS A 194 0.97 12.03 -24.65
N LEU A 195 0.37 11.35 -25.63
CA LEU A 195 -0.99 10.83 -25.54
C LEU A 195 -1.22 10.00 -24.26
N TYR A 196 -0.24 9.19 -23.85
CA TYR A 196 -0.38 8.35 -22.66
C TYR A 196 -0.39 9.16 -21.36
N LEU A 197 0.28 10.31 -21.32
CA LEU A 197 0.17 11.26 -20.22
C LEU A 197 -1.21 11.91 -20.21
N PHE A 198 -1.72 12.31 -21.37
CA PHE A 198 -3.08 12.85 -21.47
C PHE A 198 -4.14 11.85 -20.98
N LEU A 199 -4.02 10.58 -21.35
CA LEU A 199 -4.89 9.51 -20.86
C LEU A 199 -4.76 9.29 -19.35
N LEU A 200 -3.54 9.31 -18.81
CA LEU A 200 -3.31 9.24 -17.36
C LEU A 200 -4.00 10.40 -16.62
N PHE A 201 -3.82 11.64 -17.09
CA PHE A 201 -4.47 12.80 -16.47
C PHE A 201 -6.00 12.75 -16.64
N SER A 202 -6.50 12.19 -17.74
CA SER A 202 -7.94 11.94 -17.92
C SER A 202 -8.48 10.93 -16.91
N ILE A 203 -7.72 9.89 -16.57
CA ILE A 203 -8.07 8.97 -15.47
C ILE A 203 -8.08 9.72 -14.14
N GLN A 204 -7.01 10.47 -13.82
CA GLN A 204 -6.92 11.24 -12.56
C GLN A 204 -8.10 12.20 -12.39
N LEU A 205 -8.46 12.93 -13.45
CA LEU A 205 -9.60 13.85 -13.44
C LEU A 205 -10.92 13.10 -13.22
N ALA A 206 -11.13 11.95 -13.87
CA ALA A 206 -12.33 11.14 -13.64
C ALA A 206 -12.45 10.70 -12.17
N PHE A 207 -11.34 10.25 -11.56
CA PHE A 207 -11.33 9.87 -10.13
C PHE A 207 -11.58 11.06 -9.19
N LEU A 208 -11.04 12.24 -9.50
CA LEU A 208 -11.31 13.47 -8.76
C LEU A 208 -12.79 13.88 -8.85
N LEU A 209 -13.37 13.83 -10.05
CA LEU A 209 -14.79 14.15 -10.28
C LEU A 209 -15.74 13.13 -9.62
N LYS A 210 -15.28 11.90 -9.37
CA LYS A 210 -15.97 10.89 -8.57
C LYS A 210 -15.76 11.04 -7.05
N GLY A 211 -14.95 12.00 -6.60
CA GLY A 211 -14.68 12.25 -5.18
C GLY A 211 -13.67 11.30 -4.53
N HIS A 212 -12.82 10.61 -5.30
CA HIS A 212 -11.78 9.77 -4.71
C HIS A 212 -10.72 10.59 -3.95
N LYS A 213 -10.27 10.05 -2.82
CA LYS A 213 -9.22 10.63 -1.96
C LYS A 213 -7.85 10.63 -2.66
N PHE A 214 -7.01 11.58 -2.28
CA PHE A 214 -5.65 11.79 -2.83
C PHE A 214 -4.76 10.54 -2.83
N TRP A 215 -4.88 9.66 -1.83
CA TRP A 215 -4.08 8.43 -1.77
C TRP A 215 -4.27 7.53 -3.00
N ASN A 216 -5.51 7.42 -3.51
CA ASN A 216 -5.78 6.66 -4.74
C ASN A 216 -5.06 7.28 -5.95
N LEU A 217 -4.98 8.60 -6.01
CA LEU A 217 -4.31 9.34 -7.09
C LEU A 217 -2.79 9.12 -7.05
N ILE A 218 -2.22 9.06 -5.84
CA ILE A 218 -0.80 8.72 -5.62
C ILE A 218 -0.51 7.30 -6.11
N GLU A 219 -1.39 6.33 -5.82
CA GLU A 219 -1.25 4.95 -6.30
C GLU A 219 -1.30 4.84 -7.83
N ILE A 220 -2.18 5.59 -8.50
CA ILE A 220 -2.25 5.70 -9.97
C ILE A 220 -0.90 6.19 -10.53
N PHE A 221 -0.35 7.26 -9.96
CA PHE A 221 0.95 7.80 -10.39
C PHE A 221 2.08 6.80 -10.14
N PHE A 222 2.08 6.14 -8.98
CA PHE A 222 3.07 5.12 -8.66
C PHE A 222 3.07 4.01 -9.73
N LEU A 223 1.91 3.41 -10.01
CA LEU A 223 1.78 2.36 -11.04
C LEU A 223 2.26 2.85 -12.41
N PHE A 224 1.93 4.08 -12.81
CA PHE A 224 2.39 4.68 -14.06
C PHE A 224 3.90 4.88 -14.12
N PHE A 225 4.53 5.27 -13.00
CA PHE A 225 5.97 5.57 -12.96
C PHE A 225 6.86 4.36 -12.64
N ILE A 226 6.33 3.23 -12.15
CA ILE A 226 7.10 1.99 -11.89
C ILE A 226 8.03 1.62 -13.07
N PRO A 227 7.58 1.62 -14.35
CA PRO A 227 8.44 1.34 -15.50
C PRO A 227 9.71 2.18 -15.61
N TYR A 228 9.72 3.39 -15.06
CA TYR A 228 10.87 4.28 -15.09
C TYR A 228 12.01 3.86 -14.15
N VAL A 229 11.82 2.82 -13.33
CA VAL A 229 12.85 2.27 -12.45
C VAL A 229 14.16 1.94 -13.17
N SER A 230 14.12 1.56 -14.44
CA SER A 230 15.33 1.24 -15.20
C SER A 230 16.22 2.46 -15.47
N TYR A 231 15.63 3.66 -15.63
CA TYR A 231 16.33 4.94 -15.88
C TYR A 231 16.80 5.64 -14.61
N ILE A 232 16.47 5.06 -13.46
CA ILE A 232 16.78 5.65 -12.18
C ILE A 232 18.28 5.54 -11.90
N SER A 233 18.89 6.70 -11.65
CA SER A 233 20.23 6.83 -11.09
C SER A 233 20.14 7.38 -9.67
N ARG A 234 21.14 7.08 -8.83
CA ARG A 234 21.22 7.53 -7.43
C ARG A 234 20.94 9.03 -7.26
N LYS A 235 21.57 9.88 -8.09
CA LYS A 235 21.36 11.34 -8.07
C LYS A 235 19.91 11.73 -8.39
N LYS A 236 19.27 11.01 -9.32
CA LYS A 236 17.86 11.25 -9.69
C LYS A 236 16.89 10.77 -8.61
N VAL A 237 17.14 9.64 -7.92
CA VAL A 237 16.25 9.19 -6.83
C VAL A 237 16.25 10.17 -5.69
N ILE A 238 17.43 10.61 -5.23
CA ILE A 238 17.48 11.54 -4.11
C ILE A 238 16.69 12.80 -4.47
N LYS A 239 16.89 13.36 -5.67
CA LYS A 239 16.12 14.52 -6.13
C LYS A 239 14.61 14.24 -6.22
N VAL A 240 14.19 13.10 -6.79
CA VAL A 240 12.77 12.74 -6.94
C VAL A 240 12.12 12.46 -5.59
N PHE A 241 12.81 11.78 -4.68
CA PHE A 241 12.35 11.51 -3.32
C PHE A 241 12.16 12.80 -2.54
N PHE A 242 13.13 13.72 -2.59
CA PHE A 242 12.98 15.05 -1.99
C PHE A 242 11.84 15.85 -2.64
N LEU A 243 11.72 15.84 -3.97
CA LEU A 243 10.60 16.51 -4.65
C LEU A 243 9.25 15.90 -4.27
N LEU A 244 9.17 14.59 -4.09
CA LEU A 244 7.96 13.89 -3.68
C LEU A 244 7.61 14.19 -2.23
N LEU A 245 8.60 14.24 -1.33
CA LEU A 245 8.42 14.70 0.05
C LEU A 245 7.96 16.16 0.10
N ILE A 246 8.56 17.05 -0.69
CA ILE A 246 8.14 18.46 -0.79
C ILE A 246 6.71 18.55 -1.34
N PHE A 247 6.37 17.78 -2.38
CA PHE A 247 5.03 17.75 -2.94
C PHE A 247 4.00 17.23 -1.94
N LEU A 248 4.30 16.14 -1.23
CA LEU A 248 3.48 15.62 -0.15
C LEU A 248 3.33 16.64 0.98
N PHE A 249 4.42 17.32 1.35
CA PHE A 249 4.40 18.38 2.36
C PHE A 249 3.49 19.55 1.94
N ILE A 250 3.60 20.02 0.69
CA ILE A 250 2.71 21.04 0.13
C ILE A 250 1.26 20.56 0.12
N LEU A 251 0.99 19.32 -0.26
CA LEU A 251 -0.35 18.75 -0.24
C LEU A 251 -0.91 18.66 1.18
N ILE A 252 -0.10 18.24 2.16
CA ILE A 252 -0.48 18.18 3.58
C ILE A 252 -0.77 19.59 4.08
N LEU A 253 0.10 20.56 3.82
CA LEU A 253 -0.14 21.97 4.17
C LEU A 253 -1.41 22.51 3.51
N THR A 254 -1.65 22.19 2.23
CA THR A 254 -2.85 22.63 1.52
C THR A 254 -4.09 21.99 2.12
N ALA A 255 -4.05 20.68 2.43
CA ALA A 255 -5.15 19.97 3.06
C ALA A 255 -5.44 20.50 4.47
N ILE A 256 -4.41 20.82 5.25
CA ILE A 256 -4.55 21.47 6.55
C ILE A 256 -5.21 22.84 6.36
N ASN A 257 -4.66 23.72 5.52
CA ASN A 257 -5.21 25.06 5.29
C ASN A 257 -6.65 25.06 4.78
N ILE A 258 -7.00 24.15 3.87
CA ILE A 258 -8.39 23.94 3.43
C ILE A 258 -9.26 23.55 4.64
N ASN A 259 -8.82 22.60 5.47
CA ASN A 259 -9.59 22.22 6.66
C ASN A 259 -9.73 23.36 7.68
N ILE A 260 -8.69 24.18 7.91
CA ILE A 260 -8.80 25.37 8.78
C ILE A 260 -9.86 26.33 8.25
N TYR A 261 -9.83 26.58 6.94
CA TYR A 261 -10.73 27.55 6.30
C TYR A 261 -12.19 27.09 6.32
N TYR A 262 -12.45 25.79 6.11
CA TYR A 262 -13.81 25.23 6.06
C TYR A 262 -14.32 24.69 7.42
N PHE A 263 -13.43 24.37 8.36
CA PHE A 263 -13.75 23.79 9.68
C PHE A 263 -12.93 24.50 10.78
N PRO A 264 -13.24 25.77 11.10
CA PRO A 264 -12.47 26.59 12.05
C PRO A 264 -12.49 26.09 13.50
N SER A 265 -13.30 25.06 13.80
CA SER A 265 -13.44 24.48 15.14
C SER A 265 -12.28 23.56 15.57
N PHE A 266 -11.34 23.23 14.67
CA PHE A 266 -10.16 22.43 15.00
C PHE A 266 -8.90 23.28 14.96
N GLU A 267 -8.10 23.22 16.02
CA GLU A 267 -6.75 23.79 15.98
C GLU A 267 -5.94 23.03 14.90
N PRO A 268 -5.22 23.74 14.00
CA PRO A 268 -4.57 23.10 12.85
C PRO A 268 -3.56 22.01 13.25
N MET A 269 -2.84 22.26 14.35
CA MET A 269 -1.83 21.33 14.87
C MET A 269 -2.48 20.08 15.44
N ASP A 270 -3.60 20.22 16.15
CA ASP A 270 -4.38 19.09 16.65
C ASP A 270 -4.95 18.26 15.52
N TYR A 271 -5.48 18.89 14.48
CA TYR A 271 -5.96 18.17 13.29
C TYR A 271 -4.82 17.39 12.61
N ALA A 272 -3.66 18.02 12.40
CA ALA A 272 -2.51 17.37 11.81
C ALA A 272 -2.01 16.19 12.67
N ARG A 273 -1.97 16.37 13.99
CA ARG A 273 -1.61 15.32 14.95
C ARG A 273 -2.59 14.15 14.89
N GLN A 274 -3.89 14.41 14.96
CA GLN A 274 -4.93 13.39 14.83
C GLN A 274 -4.80 12.61 13.52
N ARG A 275 -4.54 13.28 12.39
CA ARG A 275 -4.34 12.62 11.10
C ARG A 275 -3.10 11.74 11.06
N LEU A 276 -2.00 12.18 11.69
CA LEU A 276 -0.79 11.36 11.78
C LEU A 276 -1.03 10.13 12.66
N SER A 277 -1.65 10.34 13.84
CA SER A 277 -1.94 9.27 14.80
C SER A 277 -2.89 8.21 14.23
N GLN A 278 -3.81 8.57 13.35
CA GLN A 278 -4.68 7.62 12.64
C GLN A 278 -3.93 6.52 11.88
N GLU A 279 -2.71 6.81 11.40
CA GLU A 279 -1.89 5.82 10.69
C GLU A 279 -1.24 4.79 11.64
N GLY A 280 -1.16 5.08 12.95
CA GLY A 280 -0.55 4.23 13.97
C GLY A 280 -1.49 3.72 15.08
N GLN A 281 -2.67 4.32 15.24
CA GLN A 281 -3.55 4.12 16.40
C GLN A 281 -3.99 2.68 16.64
N LEU A 282 -4.18 1.89 15.58
CA LEU A 282 -4.60 0.49 15.71
C LEU A 282 -3.52 -0.39 16.31
N TRP A 283 -2.26 -0.16 15.91
CA TRP A 283 -1.13 -0.87 16.52
C TRP A 283 -1.02 -0.52 17.99
N TRP A 284 -0.98 0.78 18.30
CA TRP A 284 -0.85 1.28 19.66
C TRP A 284 -1.97 0.74 20.57
N SER A 285 -3.23 0.86 20.14
CA SER A 285 -4.39 0.41 20.93
C SER A 285 -4.41 -1.11 21.11
N THR A 286 -4.02 -1.87 20.08
CA THR A 286 -3.99 -3.33 20.20
C THR A 286 -2.88 -3.75 21.17
N PHE A 287 -1.72 -3.10 21.11
CA PHE A 287 -0.61 -3.37 22.01
C PHE A 287 -0.94 -2.98 23.47
N LEU A 288 -1.66 -1.88 23.67
CA LEU A 288 -2.12 -1.45 24.99
C LEU A 288 -3.09 -2.46 25.63
N ASN A 289 -4.04 -2.95 24.84
CA ASN A 289 -5.22 -3.65 25.36
C ASN A 289 -5.08 -5.18 25.35
N TYR A 290 -4.12 -5.74 24.60
CA TYR A 290 -4.00 -7.18 24.43
C TYR A 290 -2.62 -7.70 24.80
N GLU A 291 -2.61 -8.74 25.62
CA GLU A 291 -1.39 -9.45 25.99
C GLU A 291 -0.77 -10.19 24.80
N ASN A 292 0.56 -10.32 24.86
CA ASN A 292 1.41 -11.05 23.93
C ASN A 292 1.21 -12.57 24.05
N VAL A 293 0.04 -13.05 23.64
CA VAL A 293 -0.38 -14.46 23.67
C VAL A 293 -0.85 -14.88 22.28
N VAL A 294 -0.60 -16.14 21.93
CA VAL A 294 -1.02 -16.72 20.65
C VAL A 294 -2.49 -17.13 20.71
N ARG A 295 -3.32 -16.55 19.83
CA ARG A 295 -4.76 -16.81 19.68
C ARG A 295 -5.05 -17.58 18.38
N LEU A 296 -4.37 -18.72 18.21
CA LEU A 296 -4.42 -19.50 16.96
C LEU A 296 -5.81 -20.08 16.66
N SER A 297 -6.59 -20.41 17.69
CA SER A 297 -7.96 -20.93 17.54
C SER A 297 -8.85 -19.95 16.76
N GLU A 298 -8.82 -18.67 17.14
CA GLU A 298 -9.58 -17.63 16.45
C GLU A 298 -9.14 -17.47 15.00
N LEU A 299 -7.83 -17.49 14.74
CA LEU A 299 -7.30 -17.42 13.39
C LEU A 299 -7.78 -18.61 12.54
N ILE A 300 -7.79 -19.83 13.10
CA ILE A 300 -8.28 -21.04 12.42
C ILE A 300 -9.78 -20.91 12.11
N ASP A 301 -10.58 -20.39 13.04
CA ASP A 301 -12.01 -20.22 12.83
C ASP A 301 -12.29 -19.19 11.71
N GLU A 302 -11.52 -18.12 11.62
CA GLU A 302 -11.60 -17.19 10.49
C GLU A 302 -11.18 -17.82 9.16
N PHE A 303 -10.13 -18.66 9.17
CA PHE A 303 -9.75 -19.40 7.97
C PHE A 303 -10.89 -20.29 7.47
N LYS A 304 -11.69 -20.89 8.35
CA LYS A 304 -12.88 -21.66 7.93
C LYS A 304 -13.93 -20.77 7.26
N ILE A 305 -14.12 -19.55 7.76
CA ILE A 305 -15.04 -18.56 7.17
C ILE A 305 -14.63 -18.26 5.72
N TYR A 306 -13.33 -18.16 5.44
CA TYR A 306 -12.81 -17.81 4.10
C TYR A 306 -13.18 -18.83 3.02
N PHE A 307 -13.45 -20.07 3.40
CA PHE A 307 -13.88 -21.15 2.50
C PHE A 307 -15.36 -21.51 2.63
N SER A 308 -16.10 -20.84 3.52
CA SER A 308 -17.53 -21.08 3.70
C SER A 308 -18.34 -20.47 2.55
N LEU A 309 -19.32 -21.22 2.04
CA LEU A 309 -20.27 -20.76 1.02
C LEU A 309 -21.49 -20.04 1.63
N ASN A 310 -21.60 -20.00 2.95
CA ASN A 310 -22.72 -19.37 3.66
C ASN A 310 -22.48 -17.86 3.82
N GLU A 311 -23.55 -17.09 4.01
CA GLU A 311 -23.45 -15.68 4.40
C GLU A 311 -22.72 -15.59 5.74
N TYR A 312 -21.50 -15.06 5.71
CA TYR A 312 -20.70 -14.83 6.90
C TYR A 312 -20.84 -13.38 7.36
N ASN A 313 -20.70 -13.19 8.67
CA ASN A 313 -20.58 -11.87 9.23
C ASN A 313 -19.21 -11.29 8.83
N GLN A 314 -19.22 -10.40 7.82
CA GLN A 314 -18.03 -9.73 7.30
C GLN A 314 -17.27 -8.91 8.36
N TYR A 315 -17.89 -8.68 9.53
CA TYR A 315 -17.35 -7.88 10.61
C TYR A 315 -16.35 -8.64 11.50
N ASP A 316 -16.39 -9.98 11.49
CA ASP A 316 -15.57 -10.81 12.38
C ASP A 316 -14.18 -11.15 11.79
N ILE A 317 -13.79 -10.51 10.67
CA ILE A 317 -12.56 -10.83 9.94
C ILE A 317 -11.77 -9.58 9.53
N GLY A 318 -10.45 -9.73 9.40
CA GLY A 318 -9.56 -8.72 8.80
C GLY A 318 -9.63 -7.34 9.48
N MET A 319 -9.73 -6.27 8.67
CA MET A 319 -9.80 -4.89 9.19
C MET A 319 -10.97 -4.69 10.17
N TYR A 320 -12.15 -5.26 9.89
CA TYR A 320 -13.33 -5.01 10.73
C TYR A 320 -13.18 -5.62 12.12
N LYS A 321 -12.55 -6.78 12.24
CA LYS A 321 -12.23 -7.34 13.54
C LYS A 321 -11.30 -6.43 14.33
N VAL A 322 -10.24 -5.90 13.71
CA VAL A 322 -9.36 -4.93 14.39
C VAL A 322 -10.13 -3.67 14.80
N MET A 323 -11.07 -3.21 13.97
CA MET A 323 -11.93 -2.08 14.33
C MET A 323 -12.72 -2.38 15.60
N GLN A 324 -13.42 -3.53 15.67
CA GLN A 324 -14.20 -3.95 16.84
C GLN A 324 -13.34 -4.11 18.10
N LEU A 325 -12.15 -4.69 17.97
CA LEU A 325 -11.24 -4.90 19.10
C LEU A 325 -10.73 -3.58 19.71
N ASN A 326 -10.69 -2.50 18.94
CA ASN A 326 -10.04 -1.26 19.34
C ASN A 326 -10.99 -0.07 19.48
N THR A 327 -12.31 -0.26 19.34
CA THR A 327 -13.27 0.85 19.41
C THR A 327 -14.55 0.43 20.15
N THR A 328 -15.37 1.39 20.54
CA THR A 328 -16.67 1.11 21.15
C THR A 328 -17.65 0.58 20.11
N GLU A 329 -18.66 -0.18 20.55
CA GLU A 329 -19.69 -0.72 19.66
C GLU A 329 -20.43 0.40 18.89
N GLU A 330 -20.79 1.49 19.58
CA GLU A 330 -21.42 2.67 18.97
C GLU A 330 -20.54 3.27 17.86
N ARG A 331 -19.23 3.40 18.11
CA ARG A 331 -18.31 3.97 17.14
C ARG A 331 -18.07 3.04 15.96
N PHE A 332 -18.06 1.74 16.20
CA PHE A 332 -17.96 0.72 15.17
C PHE A 332 -19.17 0.78 14.22
N GLU A 333 -20.38 0.76 14.77
CA GLU A 333 -21.62 0.86 13.99
C GLU A 333 -21.68 2.18 13.18
N TRP A 334 -21.33 3.31 13.80
CA TRP A 334 -21.24 4.59 13.10
C TRP A 334 -20.28 4.56 11.89
N LYS A 335 -19.16 3.83 12.00
CA LYS A 335 -18.21 3.64 10.88
C LYS A 335 -18.80 2.74 9.80
N LEU A 336 -19.53 1.70 10.19
CA LEU A 336 -20.20 0.77 9.26
C LEU A 336 -21.26 1.47 8.41
N GLU A 337 -22.12 2.27 9.05
CA GLU A 337 -23.15 3.07 8.36
C GLU A 337 -22.54 3.98 7.29
N ARG A 338 -21.35 4.54 7.55
CA ARG A 338 -20.63 5.43 6.64
C ARG A 338 -19.70 4.72 5.66
N LEU A 339 -19.70 3.39 5.63
CA LEU A 339 -18.80 2.57 4.80
C LEU A 339 -17.32 2.95 4.97
N SER A 340 -16.96 3.42 6.17
CA SER A 340 -15.62 3.91 6.49
C SER A 340 -14.85 2.85 7.27
N ARG A 341 -13.58 2.69 6.94
CA ARG A 341 -12.64 1.82 7.66
C ARG A 341 -11.49 2.62 8.24
N PHE A 342 -10.81 2.08 9.24
CA PHE A 342 -9.52 2.58 9.69
C PHE A 342 -8.40 2.24 8.68
N THR A 343 -7.19 2.67 8.99
CA THR A 343 -6.00 2.54 8.16
C THR A 343 -4.95 1.65 8.85
N TYR A 344 -4.27 0.82 8.05
CA TYR A 344 -3.05 0.11 8.46
C TYR A 344 -3.19 -0.82 9.67
N SER A 345 -4.04 -1.84 9.55
CA SER A 345 -4.34 -2.79 10.63
C SER A 345 -3.45 -4.04 10.64
N THR A 346 -2.72 -4.35 9.57
CA THR A 346 -2.02 -5.64 9.45
C THR A 346 -1.08 -5.96 10.62
N PRO A 347 -0.19 -5.05 11.08
CA PRO A 347 0.66 -5.35 12.22
C PRO A 347 -0.14 -5.62 13.50
N ALA A 348 -1.20 -4.83 13.74
CA ALA A 348 -2.07 -4.98 14.91
C ALA A 348 -2.80 -6.33 14.90
N LEU A 349 -3.39 -6.70 13.75
CA LEU A 349 -4.08 -7.97 13.57
C LEU A 349 -3.14 -9.17 13.79
N ILE A 350 -1.94 -9.11 13.21
CA ILE A 350 -0.95 -10.18 13.36
C ILE A 350 -0.48 -10.29 14.82
N TYR A 351 -0.22 -9.15 15.48
CA TYR A 351 0.16 -9.15 16.89
C TYR A 351 -0.94 -9.75 17.77
N TYR A 352 -2.19 -9.40 17.52
CA TYR A 352 -3.34 -9.98 18.23
C TYR A 352 -3.39 -11.52 18.12
N TYR A 353 -3.18 -12.09 16.92
CA TYR A 353 -3.23 -13.54 16.73
C TYR A 353 -1.97 -14.28 17.16
N LEU A 354 -0.80 -13.74 16.86
CA LEU A 354 0.48 -14.48 16.89
C LEU A 354 1.46 -13.92 17.92
N GLY A 355 1.13 -12.81 18.58
CA GLY A 355 2.04 -12.11 19.48
C GLY A 355 3.26 -11.53 18.76
N GLY A 356 4.31 -11.23 19.52
CA GLY A 356 5.53 -10.58 19.05
C GLY A 356 6.32 -11.41 18.04
N TYR A 357 6.94 -12.51 18.49
CA TYR A 357 7.92 -13.25 17.68
C TYR A 357 7.33 -13.97 16.46
N LEU A 358 6.25 -14.73 16.64
CA LEU A 358 5.57 -15.39 15.52
C LEU A 358 4.95 -14.35 14.58
N GLY A 359 4.50 -13.21 15.12
CA GLY A 359 4.00 -12.09 14.32
C GLY A 359 5.07 -11.49 13.40
N MET A 360 6.31 -11.32 13.88
CA MET A 360 7.43 -10.88 13.03
C MET A 360 7.68 -11.85 11.87
N PHE A 361 7.65 -13.17 12.14
CA PHE A 361 7.79 -14.17 11.09
C PHE A 361 6.65 -14.09 10.06
N PHE A 362 5.41 -13.87 10.49
CA PHE A 362 4.28 -13.71 9.60
C PHE A 362 4.37 -12.42 8.76
N MET A 363 4.85 -11.32 9.34
CA MET A 363 5.17 -10.09 8.60
C MET A 363 6.22 -10.34 7.51
N PHE A 364 7.24 -11.15 7.80
CA PHE A 364 8.22 -11.57 6.79
C PHE A 364 7.57 -12.34 5.63
N ILE A 365 6.61 -13.25 5.91
CA ILE A 365 5.84 -13.94 4.87
C ILE A 365 5.06 -12.93 4.00
N CYS A 366 4.39 -11.94 4.62
CA CYS A 366 3.71 -10.87 3.89
C CYS A 366 4.67 -10.10 2.98
N GLY A 367 5.90 -9.88 3.46
CA GLY A 367 6.99 -9.27 2.71
C GLY A 367 7.41 -10.10 1.50
N VAL A 368 7.56 -11.42 1.68
CA VAL A 368 7.86 -12.38 0.61
C VAL A 368 6.80 -12.33 -0.49
N ILE A 369 5.52 -12.36 -0.13
CA ILE A 369 4.41 -12.28 -1.10
C ILE A 369 4.50 -10.98 -1.91
N SER A 370 4.73 -9.85 -1.24
CA SER A 370 4.90 -8.54 -1.90
C SER A 370 6.13 -8.50 -2.81
N GLY A 371 7.24 -9.12 -2.40
CA GLY A 371 8.46 -9.24 -3.20
C GLY A 371 8.28 -10.12 -4.44
N ILE A 372 7.50 -11.20 -4.35
CA ILE A 372 7.14 -12.05 -5.50
C ILE A 372 6.33 -11.23 -6.51
N TRP A 373 5.32 -10.49 -6.06
CA TRP A 373 4.53 -9.61 -6.94
C TRP A 373 5.41 -8.60 -7.69
N LEU A 374 6.30 -7.88 -6.99
CA LEU A 374 7.24 -6.95 -7.60
C LEU A 374 8.15 -7.61 -8.65
N ARG A 375 8.54 -8.87 -8.43
CA ARG A 375 9.34 -9.62 -9.41
C ARG A 375 8.55 -9.89 -10.69
N ILE A 376 7.26 -10.23 -10.57
CA ILE A 376 6.38 -10.44 -11.72
C ILE A 376 6.09 -9.12 -12.45
N VAL A 377 5.98 -8.01 -11.71
CA VAL A 377 5.92 -6.65 -12.28
C VAL A 377 7.13 -6.37 -13.17
N ILE A 378 8.34 -6.67 -12.71
CA ILE A 378 9.56 -6.53 -13.53
C ILE A 378 9.48 -7.39 -14.80
N TYR A 379 9.04 -8.64 -14.69
CA TYR A 379 8.84 -9.51 -15.85
C TYR A 379 7.85 -8.90 -16.85
N CYS A 380 6.69 -8.45 -16.39
CA CYS A 380 5.67 -7.83 -17.25
C CYS A 380 6.21 -6.62 -18.01
N MET A 381 7.03 -5.78 -17.36
CA MET A 381 7.64 -4.62 -18.01
C MET A 381 8.60 -5.04 -19.13
N VAL A 382 9.45 -6.05 -18.91
CA VAL A 382 10.39 -6.55 -19.93
C VAL A 382 9.65 -7.05 -21.18
N TYR A 383 8.56 -7.81 -20.98
CA TYR A 383 7.81 -8.41 -22.08
C TYR A 383 6.78 -7.48 -22.73
N GLY A 384 6.44 -6.35 -22.09
CA GLY A 384 5.49 -5.39 -22.65
C GLY A 384 4.06 -5.93 -22.77
N ASP A 385 3.68 -6.90 -21.93
CA ASP A 385 2.35 -7.51 -21.95
C ASP A 385 1.34 -6.63 -21.20
N LEU A 386 0.45 -5.97 -21.96
CA LEU A 386 -0.52 -5.05 -21.39
C LEU A 386 -1.69 -5.74 -20.71
N VAL A 387 -2.03 -6.99 -21.08
CA VAL A 387 -3.08 -7.77 -20.37
C VAL A 387 -2.55 -8.17 -19.00
N MET A 388 -1.32 -8.68 -18.95
CA MET A 388 -0.64 -8.99 -17.69
C MET A 388 -0.51 -7.74 -16.80
N SER A 389 -0.31 -6.55 -17.39
CA SER A 389 -0.25 -5.30 -16.65
C SER A 389 -1.57 -4.96 -15.92
N LEU A 390 -2.73 -5.23 -16.54
CA LEU A 390 -4.04 -5.02 -15.91
C LEU A 390 -4.23 -5.97 -14.73
N LEU A 391 -3.88 -7.26 -14.92
CA LEU A 391 -3.96 -8.27 -13.86
C LEU A 391 -3.06 -7.93 -12.68
N LEU A 392 -1.83 -7.49 -12.94
CA LEU A 392 -0.88 -7.08 -11.90
C LEU A 392 -1.30 -5.82 -11.15
N ALA A 393 -1.92 -4.85 -11.84
CA ALA A 393 -2.48 -3.67 -11.19
C ALA A 393 -3.71 -4.01 -10.33
N ARG A 394 -4.54 -4.99 -10.73
CA ARG A 394 -5.61 -5.51 -9.86
C ARG A 394 -5.05 -6.27 -8.67
N LEU A 395 -4.03 -7.11 -8.90
CA LEU A 395 -3.34 -7.85 -7.85
C LEU A 395 -2.66 -6.91 -6.84
N PHE A 396 -2.11 -5.78 -7.29
CA PHE A 396 -1.60 -4.72 -6.40
C PHE A 396 -2.68 -4.24 -5.40
N TYR A 397 -3.90 -4.01 -5.85
CA TYR A 397 -4.99 -3.58 -4.98
C TYR A 397 -5.41 -4.65 -3.97
N ILE A 398 -5.43 -5.92 -4.39
CA ILE A 398 -5.70 -7.07 -3.50
C ILE A 398 -4.59 -7.20 -2.46
N LEU A 399 -3.32 -7.18 -2.89
CA LEU A 399 -2.15 -7.23 -2.02
C LEU A 399 -2.15 -6.08 -1.03
N ARG A 400 -2.46 -4.86 -1.49
CA ARG A 400 -2.58 -3.70 -0.63
C ARG A 400 -3.63 -3.93 0.45
N LYS A 401 -4.83 -4.41 0.11
CA LYS A 401 -5.84 -4.72 1.14
C LYS A 401 -5.39 -5.81 2.12
N ALA A 402 -4.80 -6.89 1.63
CA ALA A 402 -4.40 -7.99 2.50
C ALA A 402 -3.18 -7.63 3.39
N VAL A 403 -2.18 -6.96 2.82
CA VAL A 403 -0.89 -6.68 3.48
C VAL A 403 -0.90 -5.34 4.23
N LYS A 404 -1.71 -4.36 3.83
CA LYS A 404 -1.87 -3.08 4.56
C LYS A 404 -3.05 -3.13 5.55
N ASP A 405 -4.19 -3.65 5.11
CA ASP A 405 -5.46 -3.59 5.84
C ASP A 405 -5.81 -4.93 6.53
N GLY A 406 -4.91 -5.91 6.57
CA GLY A 406 -5.14 -7.19 7.25
C GLY A 406 -6.23 -8.08 6.65
N ASP A 407 -6.78 -7.74 5.48
CA ASP A 407 -7.85 -8.49 4.81
C ASP A 407 -7.29 -9.77 4.13
N PHE A 408 -6.65 -10.68 4.90
CA PHE A 408 -5.96 -11.87 4.39
C PHE A 408 -6.87 -12.83 3.61
N TYR A 409 -8.17 -12.86 3.94
CA TYR A 409 -9.19 -13.61 3.19
C TYR A 409 -9.20 -13.28 1.69
N LYS A 410 -8.75 -12.09 1.29
CA LYS A 410 -8.66 -11.71 -0.12
C LYS A 410 -7.70 -12.59 -0.92
N PHE A 411 -6.69 -13.19 -0.28
CA PHE A 411 -5.83 -14.19 -0.93
C PHE A 411 -6.53 -15.51 -1.27
N PHE A 412 -7.66 -15.79 -0.64
CA PHE A 412 -8.46 -16.99 -0.88
C PHE A 412 -9.73 -16.71 -1.69
N SER A 413 -9.95 -15.44 -2.06
CA SER A 413 -11.10 -15.07 -2.88
C SER A 413 -11.04 -15.69 -4.28
N THR A 414 -12.22 -15.99 -4.83
CA THR A 414 -12.38 -16.49 -6.21
C THR A 414 -11.71 -15.56 -7.23
N GLU A 415 -11.79 -14.24 -6.99
CA GLU A 415 -11.11 -13.23 -7.79
C GLU A 415 -9.58 -13.42 -7.80
N PHE A 416 -8.95 -13.60 -6.64
CA PHE A 416 -7.51 -13.81 -6.56
C PHE A 416 -7.08 -15.09 -7.28
N ILE A 417 -7.84 -16.19 -7.08
CA ILE A 417 -7.58 -17.47 -7.74
C ILE A 417 -7.65 -17.32 -9.27
N LEU A 418 -8.69 -16.64 -9.78
CA LEU A 418 -8.85 -16.39 -11.22
C LEU A 418 -7.70 -15.56 -11.80
N ILE A 419 -7.28 -14.50 -11.10
CA ILE A 419 -6.13 -13.69 -11.51
C ILE A 419 -4.87 -14.55 -11.56
N PHE A 420 -4.61 -15.35 -10.51
CA PHE A 420 -3.42 -16.19 -10.41
C PHE A 420 -3.38 -17.26 -11.52
N VAL A 421 -4.50 -17.96 -11.75
CA VAL A 421 -4.60 -18.96 -12.82
C VAL A 421 -4.40 -18.32 -14.19
N THR A 422 -5.03 -17.16 -14.46
CA THR A 422 -4.87 -16.44 -15.73
C THR A 422 -3.43 -16.00 -15.94
N MET A 423 -2.78 -15.46 -14.91
CA MET A 423 -1.36 -15.09 -14.94
C MET A 423 -0.46 -16.29 -15.22
N PHE A 424 -0.72 -17.43 -14.57
CA PHE A 424 0.02 -18.67 -14.79
C PHE A 424 -0.10 -19.15 -16.24
N LEU A 425 -1.32 -19.15 -16.80
CA LEU A 425 -1.57 -19.51 -18.20
C LEU A 425 -0.84 -18.57 -19.17
N LEU A 426 -0.88 -17.25 -18.93
CA LEU A 426 -0.17 -16.26 -19.76
C LEU A 426 1.34 -16.47 -19.72
N CYS A 427 1.91 -16.74 -18.54
CA CYS A 427 3.34 -17.07 -18.39
C CYS A 427 3.71 -18.37 -19.13
N PHE A 428 2.86 -19.40 -19.07
CA PHE A 428 3.08 -20.66 -19.78
C PHE A 428 3.07 -20.46 -21.30
N ILE A 429 2.10 -19.71 -21.82
CA ILE A 429 2.00 -19.37 -23.26
C ILE A 429 3.26 -18.59 -23.71
N HIS A 430 3.71 -17.63 -22.91
CA HIS A 430 4.93 -16.87 -23.19
C HIS A 430 6.19 -17.73 -23.24
N ASN A 431 6.39 -18.61 -22.25
CA ASN A 431 7.54 -19.50 -22.21
C ASN A 431 7.52 -20.49 -23.37
N ARG A 432 6.34 -21.03 -23.71
CA ARG A 432 6.15 -21.89 -24.88
C ARG A 432 6.54 -21.17 -26.17
N ASN A 433 6.05 -19.96 -26.39
CA ASN A 433 6.38 -19.17 -27.59
C ASN A 433 7.88 -18.82 -27.68
N SER A 434 8.57 -18.65 -26.55
CA SER A 434 10.04 -18.47 -26.54
C SER A 434 10.80 -19.76 -26.90
N PHE A 435 10.30 -20.91 -26.44
CA PHE A 435 10.88 -22.22 -26.73
C PHE A 435 10.70 -22.61 -28.20
N PHE A 436 9.55 -22.32 -28.80
CA PHE A 436 9.31 -22.55 -30.23
C PHE A 436 10.05 -21.57 -31.14
N LYS A 437 10.26 -20.30 -30.74
CA LYS A 437 11.08 -19.34 -31.51
C LYS A 437 12.59 -19.63 -31.45
N ASN A 438 13.09 -20.26 -30.39
CA ASN A 438 14.49 -20.69 -30.31
C ASN A 438 14.77 -22.03 -31.01
N LYS A 439 13.76 -22.66 -31.63
CA LYS A 439 13.95 -23.87 -32.44
C LYS A 439 14.41 -23.59 -33.88
N GLU A 440 14.45 -22.33 -34.31
CA GLU A 440 15.03 -21.91 -35.60
C GLU A 440 16.53 -21.54 -35.49
N LEU A 441 17.16 -21.78 -34.34
CA LEU A 441 18.60 -21.54 -34.09
C LEU A 441 19.36 -22.83 -33.74
N ILE A 442 18.74 -23.99 -33.97
CA ILE A 442 19.40 -25.29 -34.01
C ILE A 442 18.95 -25.96 -35.32
N ASP A 443 19.47 -25.41 -36.42
CA ASP A 443 19.93 -26.15 -37.60
C ASP A 443 21.03 -25.31 -38.27
#